data_AF-A0A536I692-F1
#
_entry.id   AF-A0A536I692-F1
#
_cell.length_a   1.000
_cell.length_b   1.000
_cell.length_c   1.000
_cell.angle_alpha   90.00
_cell.angle_beta   90.00
_cell.angle_gamma   90.00
#
_symmetry.space_group_name_H-M   'P 1'
#
loop_
_entity.id
_entity.type
_entity.pdbx_description
1 polymer ?
#
loop_
_entity_poly.entity_id
_entity_poly.type
_entity_poly.pdbx_seq_one_letter_code
_entity_poly.pdbx_strand_id
1 'polypeptide(L)'
;MAGAAILGHQLGSTRAATEPAPHRHLAVDNPYAAGGTWYSGNLHVASVRGLGRDLPSTIGRWYADHGYAFLGISDANTYTWPSEFGSRAFTGVPVVDASYSFADVLAIGTDHWLPASTLQQAVDWIAQDGGLPVLAAPLSPSKPQPVASLIGLHRLFGLEVYNARLATAGPGQGDATALWDQLLSAGYRVYAFAGDDALSVADPAIGHAWVEVLAPAADPDSLLSSLRQGAFTASTGAEFTAFSVEGRTITAEAAEGTSLRFIGHGGRLLKAVSSTTASYRVNGDEGYVRVEAIRDDGARAWSQPFFLSWR
;
A
#
# COMPACT_ATOMS: atom_id res chain seq x y z
N MET A 1 7.81 -42.16 80.90
CA MET A 1 8.90 -41.26 80.49
C MET A 1 9.15 -41.48 79.00
N ALA A 2 8.78 -40.48 78.19
CA ALA A 2 9.08 -40.27 76.75
C ALA A 2 8.82 -41.44 75.77
N GLY A 3 7.99 -41.38 74.74
CA GLY A 3 7.44 -40.26 73.97
C GLY A 3 7.84 -40.45 72.49
N ALA A 4 6.88 -40.68 71.60
CA ALA A 4 6.83 -40.23 70.19
C ALA A 4 5.78 -41.04 69.40
N ALA A 5 4.67 -40.38 69.08
CA ALA A 5 3.70 -40.85 68.09
C ALA A 5 4.18 -40.48 66.69
N ILE A 6 4.18 -41.44 65.76
CA ILE A 6 4.48 -41.20 64.34
C ILE A 6 3.15 -40.96 63.63
N LEU A 7 2.85 -39.70 63.32
CA LEU A 7 1.77 -39.31 62.41
C LEU A 7 2.22 -39.58 60.97
N GLY A 8 1.50 -40.46 60.27
CA GLY A 8 1.64 -40.64 58.83
C GLY A 8 0.99 -39.48 58.09
N HIS A 9 1.79 -38.64 57.43
CA HIS A 9 1.30 -37.70 56.42
C HIS A 9 1.22 -38.42 55.07
N GLN A 10 0.01 -38.73 54.63
CA GLN A 10 -0.28 -38.99 53.21
C GLN A 10 -0.10 -37.68 52.44
N LEU A 11 0.99 -37.58 51.68
CA LEU A 11 1.14 -36.56 50.64
C LEU A 11 0.23 -36.95 49.48
N GLY A 12 -0.94 -36.31 49.42
CA GLY A 12 -1.80 -36.35 48.25
C GLY A 12 -1.06 -35.75 47.06
N SER A 13 -0.74 -36.59 46.09
CA SER A 13 -0.30 -36.17 44.75
C SER A 13 -1.46 -35.46 44.06
N THR A 14 -1.57 -34.14 44.22
CA THR A 14 -2.38 -33.32 43.34
C THR A 14 -1.73 -33.32 41.95
N ARG A 15 -2.29 -34.12 41.04
CA ARG A 15 -2.01 -34.00 39.60
C ARG A 15 -2.41 -32.58 39.22
N ALA A 16 -1.42 -31.72 38.98
CA ALA A 16 -1.65 -30.43 38.34
C ALA A 16 -2.36 -30.73 37.00
N ALA A 17 -3.59 -30.26 36.86
CA ALA A 17 -4.28 -30.27 35.59
C ALA A 17 -3.42 -29.43 34.63
N THR A 18 -2.90 -30.06 33.59
CA THR A 18 -2.27 -29.36 32.47
C THR A 18 -3.31 -28.42 31.88
N GLU A 19 -3.10 -27.11 32.03
CA GLU A 19 -3.88 -26.12 31.28
C GLU A 19 -3.81 -26.46 29.78
N PRO A 20 -4.95 -26.51 29.07
CA PRO A 20 -4.92 -26.72 27.63
C PRO A 20 -4.11 -25.59 26.99
N ALA A 21 -3.16 -25.97 26.12
CA ALA A 21 -2.38 -25.01 25.36
C ALA A 21 -3.32 -24.00 24.68
N PRO A 22 -3.00 -22.69 24.69
CA PRO A 22 -3.89 -21.67 24.15
C PRO A 22 -4.25 -22.02 22.70
N HIS A 23 -5.55 -22.10 22.41
CA HIS A 23 -6.03 -22.35 21.06
C HIS A 23 -5.59 -21.19 20.17
N ARG A 24 -4.77 -21.48 19.15
CA ARG A 24 -4.41 -20.49 18.14
C ARG A 24 -5.67 -19.91 17.52
N HIS A 25 -5.77 -18.59 17.53
CA HIS A 25 -6.87 -17.87 16.92
C HIS A 25 -6.39 -17.21 15.62
N LEU A 26 -7.27 -17.23 14.62
CA LEU A 26 -7.03 -16.54 13.37
C LEU A 26 -7.29 -15.05 13.57
N ALA A 27 -6.26 -14.24 13.37
CA ALA A 27 -6.32 -12.78 13.37
C ALA A 27 -6.29 -12.26 11.92
N VAL A 28 -7.11 -11.24 11.67
CA VAL A 28 -7.15 -10.48 10.42
C VAL A 28 -6.60 -9.10 10.71
N ASP A 29 -5.46 -8.76 10.11
CA ASP A 29 -4.87 -7.42 10.27
C ASP A 29 -5.69 -6.42 9.43
N ASN A 30 -6.29 -5.44 10.09
CA ASN A 30 -7.06 -4.37 9.46
C ASN A 30 -6.22 -3.08 9.39
N PRO A 31 -5.69 -2.70 8.21
CA PRO A 31 -4.90 -1.48 8.08
C PRO A 31 -5.73 -0.20 8.24
N TYR A 32 -7.06 -0.28 8.18
CA TYR A 32 -7.97 0.87 8.24
C TYR A 32 -8.57 1.13 9.63
N ALA A 33 -8.17 0.36 10.64
CA ALA A 33 -8.82 0.35 11.96
C ALA A 33 -8.74 1.69 12.71
N ALA A 34 -7.73 2.52 12.41
CA ALA A 34 -7.58 3.84 13.05
C ALA A 34 -8.66 4.85 12.62
N GLY A 35 -9.31 4.63 11.47
CA GLY A 35 -10.24 5.59 10.89
C GLY A 35 -9.58 6.89 10.44
N GLY A 36 -10.39 7.87 10.05
CA GLY A 36 -9.91 9.19 9.61
C GLY A 36 -10.76 9.76 8.50
N THR A 37 -10.17 10.71 7.77
CA THR A 37 -10.69 11.27 6.53
C THR A 37 -9.85 10.76 5.37
N TRP A 38 -10.50 10.45 4.25
CA TRP A 38 -9.83 10.08 3.01
C TRP A 38 -9.28 11.32 2.31
N TYR A 39 -8.00 11.26 1.95
CA TYR A 39 -7.29 12.31 1.23
C TYR A 39 -6.65 11.73 -0.02
N SER A 40 -7.08 12.18 -1.19
CA SER A 40 -6.51 11.78 -2.47
C SER A 40 -5.19 12.52 -2.71
N GLY A 41 -4.16 11.81 -3.18
CA GLY A 41 -2.86 12.39 -3.45
C GLY A 41 -2.06 11.60 -4.47
N ASN A 42 -1.23 12.30 -5.25
CA ASN A 42 -0.33 11.67 -6.22
C ASN A 42 1.11 11.69 -5.70
N LEU A 43 1.89 10.67 -6.02
CA LEU A 43 3.30 10.55 -5.59
C LEU A 43 4.24 10.25 -6.76
N HIS A 44 3.74 10.26 -7.99
CA HIS A 44 4.50 9.93 -9.19
C HIS A 44 4.18 10.90 -10.32
N VAL A 45 4.94 12.00 -10.36
CA VAL A 45 4.90 13.01 -11.41
C VAL A 45 6.26 13.68 -11.49
N ALA A 46 6.73 13.99 -12.70
CA ALA A 46 8.01 14.64 -12.91
C ALA A 46 7.85 16.12 -13.30
N SER A 47 8.74 16.96 -12.80
CA SER A 47 8.86 18.38 -13.16
C SER A 47 10.04 18.61 -14.12
N VAL A 48 10.25 19.87 -14.53
CA VAL A 48 11.44 20.28 -15.30
C VAL A 48 12.79 19.99 -14.61
N ARG A 49 12.80 19.65 -13.32
CA ARG A 49 14.03 19.31 -12.59
C ARG A 49 14.50 17.88 -12.87
N GLY A 50 13.59 17.00 -13.27
CA GLY A 50 13.86 15.65 -13.72
C GLY A 50 13.55 15.50 -15.21
N LEU A 51 12.63 14.58 -15.52
CA LEU A 51 12.24 14.23 -16.90
C LEU A 51 11.01 14.99 -17.41
N GLY A 52 10.38 15.80 -16.55
CA GLY A 52 9.15 16.54 -16.86
C GLY A 52 9.39 17.84 -17.65
N ARG A 53 8.29 18.54 -17.94
CA ARG A 53 8.28 19.74 -18.80
C ARG A 53 7.72 20.98 -18.13
N ASP A 54 7.04 20.82 -17.00
CA ASP A 54 6.40 21.92 -16.27
C ASP A 54 7.11 22.25 -14.96
N LEU A 55 7.01 23.51 -14.54
CA LEU A 55 7.54 23.96 -13.26
C LEU A 55 6.86 23.22 -12.09
N PRO A 56 7.58 22.93 -10.99
CA PRO A 56 6.98 22.37 -9.78
C PRO A 56 5.71 23.10 -9.34
N SER A 57 5.73 24.44 -9.35
CA SER A 57 4.58 25.27 -8.99
C SER A 57 3.38 25.10 -9.92
N THR A 58 3.61 24.86 -11.21
CA THR A 58 2.54 24.62 -12.20
C THR A 58 1.86 23.28 -11.93
N ILE A 59 2.65 22.24 -11.68
CA ILE A 59 2.15 20.90 -11.36
C ILE A 59 1.39 20.91 -10.03
N GLY A 60 1.98 21.50 -8.99
CA GLY A 60 1.34 21.63 -7.68
C GLY A 60 0.01 22.35 -7.73
N ARG A 61 -0.05 23.47 -8.47
CA ARG A 61 -1.30 24.20 -8.71
C ARG A 61 -2.33 23.33 -9.42
N TRP A 62 -1.91 22.59 -10.45
CA TRP A 62 -2.83 21.73 -11.20
C TRP A 62 -3.50 20.72 -10.26
N TYR A 63 -2.75 19.95 -9.47
CA TYR A 63 -3.36 18.96 -8.57
C TYR A 63 -4.25 19.61 -7.49
N ALA A 64 -3.84 20.75 -6.93
CA ALA A 64 -4.65 21.49 -5.97
C ALA A 64 -5.98 21.97 -6.58
N ASP A 65 -5.95 22.54 -7.79
CA ASP A 65 -7.14 23.00 -8.52
C ASP A 65 -8.06 21.83 -8.92
N HIS A 66 -7.56 20.59 -8.94
CA HIS A 66 -8.32 19.35 -9.22
C HIS A 66 -8.70 18.56 -7.95
N GLY A 67 -8.61 19.17 -6.76
CA GLY A 67 -9.17 18.61 -5.53
C GLY A 67 -8.28 17.60 -4.79
N TYR A 68 -7.02 17.43 -5.22
CA TYR A 68 -6.06 16.62 -4.47
C TYR A 68 -5.68 17.32 -3.16
N ALA A 69 -5.47 16.53 -2.11
CA ALA A 69 -5.06 17.04 -0.80
C ALA A 69 -3.53 17.14 -0.67
N PHE A 70 -2.80 16.27 -1.37
CA PHE A 70 -1.34 16.25 -1.33
C PHE A 70 -0.71 15.80 -2.65
N LEU A 71 0.58 16.11 -2.79
CA LEU A 71 1.40 15.74 -3.94
C LEU A 71 2.82 15.39 -3.50
N GLY A 72 3.44 14.43 -4.17
CA GLY A 72 4.89 14.27 -4.23
C GLY A 72 5.36 14.41 -5.67
N ILE A 73 6.26 15.36 -5.93
CA ILE A 73 6.97 15.45 -7.20
C ILE A 73 8.21 14.55 -7.10
N SER A 74 8.26 13.53 -7.95
CA SER A 74 9.26 12.47 -7.93
C SER A 74 10.22 12.67 -9.10
N ASP A 75 11.08 13.69 -9.02
CA ASP A 75 12.07 13.93 -10.06
C ASP A 75 13.20 12.89 -10.02
N ALA A 76 13.61 12.41 -11.19
CA ALA A 76 14.60 11.35 -11.32
C ALA A 76 15.96 11.78 -10.71
N ASN A 77 16.37 11.09 -9.64
CA ASN A 77 17.63 11.29 -8.91
C ASN A 77 17.89 12.72 -8.41
N THR A 78 16.83 13.54 -8.32
CA THR A 78 16.89 14.94 -7.88
C THR A 78 15.72 15.22 -6.96
N TYR A 79 15.97 16.04 -5.94
CA TYR A 79 14.93 16.44 -5.02
C TYR A 79 14.29 17.78 -5.39
N THR A 80 12.96 17.79 -5.39
CA THR A 80 12.15 18.99 -5.55
C THR A 80 11.50 19.32 -4.22
N TRP A 81 11.74 20.53 -3.71
CA TRP A 81 11.33 20.88 -2.36
C TRP A 81 9.80 21.06 -2.30
N PRO A 82 9.11 20.48 -1.31
CA PRO A 82 7.67 20.67 -1.09
C PRO A 82 7.22 22.13 -1.09
N SER A 83 8.08 23.07 -0.67
CA SER A 83 7.77 24.51 -0.70
C SER A 83 7.61 25.09 -2.10
N GLU A 84 8.03 24.39 -3.16
CA GLU A 84 7.97 24.85 -4.54
C GLU A 84 6.65 24.49 -5.25
N PHE A 85 5.93 23.50 -4.72
CA PHE A 85 4.69 22.99 -5.32
C PHE A 85 3.53 22.83 -4.32
N GLY A 86 3.84 22.78 -3.02
CA GLY A 86 2.88 22.79 -1.94
C GLY A 86 2.47 24.19 -1.49
N SER A 87 1.47 24.25 -0.62
CA SER A 87 1.01 25.46 0.06
C SER A 87 0.48 25.12 1.45
N ARG A 88 -0.03 26.10 2.20
CA ARG A 88 -0.68 25.83 3.49
C ARG A 88 -1.94 24.95 3.35
N ALA A 89 -2.61 25.00 2.21
CA ALA A 89 -3.85 24.26 1.94
C ALA A 89 -3.62 23.00 1.08
N PHE A 90 -2.39 22.77 0.62
CA PHE A 90 -2.06 21.66 -0.28
C PHE A 90 -0.70 21.07 0.11
N THR A 91 -0.71 19.84 0.60
CA THR A 91 0.46 19.29 1.27
C THR A 91 1.46 18.73 0.28
N GLY A 92 2.70 19.22 0.35
CA GLY A 92 3.80 18.60 -0.36
C GLY A 92 4.42 17.46 0.46
N VAL A 93 4.55 16.30 -0.16
CA VAL A 93 5.21 15.11 0.39
C VAL A 93 6.59 14.99 -0.25
N PRO A 94 7.69 14.85 0.53
CA PRO A 94 9.01 14.59 -0.02
C PRO A 94 9.02 13.27 -0.80
N VAL A 95 9.44 13.30 -2.06
CA VAL A 95 9.65 12.10 -2.88
C VAL A 95 10.83 12.35 -3.80
N VAL A 96 11.63 11.31 -4.04
CA VAL A 96 12.59 11.25 -5.13
C VAL A 96 12.29 10.00 -5.95
N ASP A 97 12.29 10.11 -7.28
CA ASP A 97 12.33 8.91 -8.12
C ASP A 97 13.79 8.44 -8.18
N ALA A 98 14.12 7.43 -7.36
CA ALA A 98 15.44 6.84 -7.34
C ALA A 98 15.60 5.92 -8.56
N SER A 99 16.09 6.52 -9.64
CA SER A 99 16.21 5.91 -10.95
C SER A 99 17.58 5.29 -11.16
N TYR A 100 17.60 3.98 -11.44
CA TYR A 100 18.80 3.20 -11.74
C TYR A 100 18.68 2.53 -13.11
N SER A 101 19.78 1.95 -13.61
CA SER A 101 19.76 1.18 -14.85
C SER A 101 18.91 -0.09 -14.77
N PHE A 102 18.64 -0.59 -13.55
CA PHE A 102 17.92 -1.84 -13.31
C PHE A 102 16.46 -1.65 -12.89
N ALA A 103 16.08 -0.53 -12.28
CA ALA A 103 14.72 -0.25 -11.79
C ALA A 103 14.57 1.23 -11.43
N ASP A 104 13.31 1.66 -11.26
CA ASP A 104 12.92 2.94 -10.68
C ASP A 104 12.20 2.68 -9.35
N VAL A 105 12.55 3.42 -8.31
CA VAL A 105 11.99 3.25 -6.95
C VAL A 105 11.63 4.62 -6.40
N LEU A 106 10.33 4.85 -6.13
CA LEU A 106 9.90 6.04 -5.44
C LEU A 106 10.39 5.96 -3.99
N ALA A 107 11.26 6.89 -3.61
CA ALA A 107 11.76 7.07 -2.25
C ALA A 107 10.83 8.06 -1.51
N ILE A 108 9.65 7.58 -1.11
CA ILE A 108 8.65 8.44 -0.44
C ILE A 108 9.14 8.80 0.96
N GLY A 109 8.99 10.06 1.35
CA GLY A 109 9.50 10.61 2.61
C GLY A 109 11.00 10.89 2.59
N THR A 110 11.63 10.93 1.41
CA THR A 110 13.08 11.13 1.23
C THR A 110 13.36 12.40 0.43
N ASP A 111 14.48 13.07 0.73
CA ASP A 111 14.91 14.34 0.14
C ASP A 111 16.22 14.25 -0.66
N HIS A 112 16.69 13.04 -0.92
CA HIS A 112 17.95 12.80 -1.60
C HIS A 112 17.94 11.44 -2.32
N TRP A 113 18.99 11.21 -3.10
CA TRP A 113 19.24 9.97 -3.80
C TRP A 113 20.64 9.46 -3.45
N LEU A 114 20.77 8.15 -3.27
CA LEU A 114 22.05 7.48 -3.10
C LEU A 114 22.32 6.50 -4.25
N PRO A 115 23.59 6.37 -4.70
CA PRO A 115 23.94 5.36 -5.68
C PRO A 115 23.75 3.95 -5.11
N ALA A 116 23.19 3.06 -5.93
CA ALA A 116 23.01 1.65 -5.62
C ALA A 116 23.36 0.82 -6.85
N SER A 117 23.93 -0.37 -6.65
CA SER A 117 24.29 -1.29 -7.74
C SER A 117 23.30 -2.43 -7.91
N THR A 118 22.34 -2.57 -6.98
CA THR A 118 21.28 -3.60 -7.00
C THR A 118 19.97 -3.05 -6.48
N LEU A 119 18.86 -3.69 -6.84
CA LEU A 119 17.53 -3.33 -6.32
C LEU A 119 17.44 -3.47 -4.80
N GLN A 120 18.06 -4.51 -4.22
CA GLN A 120 18.09 -4.66 -2.75
C GLN A 120 18.82 -3.49 -2.08
N GLN A 121 19.96 -3.06 -2.61
CA GLN A 121 20.68 -1.89 -2.06
C GLN A 121 19.84 -0.61 -2.18
N ALA A 122 19.12 -0.42 -3.29
CA ALA A 122 18.22 0.72 -3.47
C ALA A 122 17.11 0.73 -2.41
N VAL A 123 16.44 -0.42 -2.23
CA VAL A 123 15.41 -0.60 -1.20
C VAL A 123 15.97 -0.39 0.21
N ASP A 124 17.16 -0.92 0.49
CA ASP A 124 17.76 -0.86 1.80
C ASP A 124 18.11 0.55 2.23
N TRP A 125 18.72 1.38 1.37
CA TRP A 125 19.10 2.74 1.77
C TRP A 125 17.85 3.59 2.04
N ILE A 126 16.83 3.52 1.17
CA ILE A 126 15.57 4.26 1.37
C ILE A 126 14.94 3.88 2.71
N ALA A 127 14.86 2.58 2.99
CA ALA A 127 14.26 2.08 4.21
C ALA A 127 15.11 2.39 5.46
N GLN A 128 16.44 2.46 5.34
CA GLN A 128 17.35 2.83 6.44
C GLN A 128 17.20 4.31 6.81
N ASP A 129 16.94 5.17 5.83
CA ASP A 129 16.70 6.60 6.05
C ASP A 129 15.27 6.93 6.50
N GLY A 130 14.44 5.90 6.71
CA GLY A 130 13.05 6.05 7.19
C GLY A 130 12.04 6.39 6.09
N GLY A 131 12.48 6.38 4.82
CA GLY A 131 11.64 6.46 3.64
C GLY A 131 10.91 5.16 3.33
N LEU A 132 10.00 5.22 2.35
CA LEU A 132 9.20 4.09 1.90
C LEU A 132 9.61 3.72 0.47
N PRO A 133 10.35 2.61 0.26
CA PRO A 133 10.75 2.19 -1.08
C PRO A 133 9.57 1.55 -1.82
N VAL A 134 9.08 2.24 -2.84
CA VAL A 134 7.99 1.76 -3.71
C VAL A 134 8.53 1.52 -5.11
N LEU A 135 8.40 0.29 -5.60
CA LEU A 135 8.82 -0.05 -6.96
C LEU A 135 7.89 0.64 -7.98
N ALA A 136 8.45 1.55 -8.78
CA ALA A 136 7.72 2.31 -9.77
C ALA A 136 7.58 1.50 -11.07
N ALA A 137 6.43 1.64 -11.73
CA ALA A 137 6.18 1.14 -13.08
C ALA A 137 6.79 -0.25 -13.39
N PRO A 138 6.54 -1.30 -12.57
CA PRO A 138 7.29 -2.56 -12.63
C PRO A 138 7.14 -3.33 -13.96
N LEU A 139 6.12 -3.00 -14.75
CA LEU A 139 5.88 -3.56 -16.08
C LEU A 139 6.50 -2.73 -17.22
N SER A 140 7.21 -1.65 -16.89
CA SER A 140 7.87 -0.80 -17.88
C SER A 140 8.78 -1.62 -18.79
N PRO A 141 8.64 -1.52 -20.13
CA PRO A 141 9.50 -2.24 -21.07
C PRO A 141 10.99 -1.87 -20.98
N SER A 142 11.31 -0.68 -20.45
CA SER A 142 12.71 -0.23 -20.33
C SER A 142 13.43 -0.90 -19.16
N LYS A 143 12.71 -1.23 -18.08
CA LYS A 143 13.27 -1.79 -16.84
C LYS A 143 12.30 -2.82 -16.22
N PRO A 144 11.95 -3.90 -16.95
CA PRO A 144 10.90 -4.83 -16.52
C PRO A 144 11.30 -5.59 -15.26
N GLN A 145 10.36 -5.73 -14.31
CA GLN A 145 10.54 -6.45 -13.06
C GLN A 145 9.70 -7.73 -13.02
N PRO A 146 10.22 -8.88 -13.48
CA PRO A 146 9.53 -10.15 -13.32
C PRO A 146 9.48 -10.53 -11.83
N VAL A 147 8.47 -11.30 -11.41
CA VAL A 147 8.37 -11.78 -10.02
C VAL A 147 9.67 -12.42 -9.50
N ALA A 148 10.40 -13.13 -10.36
CA ALA A 148 11.65 -13.78 -10.00
C ALA A 148 12.77 -12.81 -9.56
N SER A 149 12.77 -11.55 -10.02
CA SER A 149 13.71 -10.53 -9.54
C SER A 149 13.31 -9.92 -8.20
N LEU A 150 12.04 -10.08 -7.81
CA LEU A 150 11.47 -9.51 -6.60
C LEU A 150 11.41 -10.52 -5.44
N ILE A 151 11.34 -11.82 -5.75
CA ILE A 151 11.52 -12.88 -4.76
C ILE A 151 12.95 -12.80 -4.18
N GLY A 152 13.02 -12.71 -2.86
CA GLY A 152 14.25 -12.57 -2.09
C GLY A 152 14.51 -11.14 -1.64
N LEU A 153 13.75 -10.16 -2.15
CA LEU A 153 13.89 -8.78 -1.67
C LEU A 153 13.37 -8.65 -0.24
N HIS A 154 14.10 -7.88 0.56
CA HIS A 154 13.70 -7.54 1.92
C HIS A 154 13.37 -6.05 1.97
N ARG A 155 12.33 -5.71 2.74
CA ARG A 155 11.93 -4.33 3.07
C ARG A 155 11.38 -3.50 1.90
N LEU A 156 11.05 -4.13 0.76
CA LEU A 156 10.25 -3.46 -0.26
C LEU A 156 8.90 -3.09 0.35
N PHE A 157 8.56 -1.80 0.36
CA PHE A 157 7.37 -1.30 1.03
C PHE A 157 6.12 -1.45 0.16
N GLY A 158 6.25 -1.09 -1.12
CA GLY A 158 5.15 -1.13 -2.07
C GLY A 158 5.60 -1.34 -3.50
N LEU A 159 4.63 -1.46 -4.39
CA LEU A 159 4.83 -1.35 -5.84
C LEU A 159 3.63 -0.64 -6.46
N GLU A 160 3.85 0.02 -7.59
CA GLU A 160 2.77 0.53 -8.40
C GLU A 160 2.01 -0.61 -9.07
N VAL A 161 0.78 -0.88 -8.60
CA VAL A 161 -0.13 -1.85 -9.23
C VAL A 161 -0.82 -1.24 -10.44
N TYR A 162 -0.87 0.09 -10.51
CA TYR A 162 -1.37 0.80 -11.67
C TYR A 162 -0.51 2.04 -11.97
N ASN A 163 0.00 2.13 -13.19
CA ASN A 163 0.71 3.31 -13.69
C ASN A 163 -0.06 3.87 -14.89
N ALA A 164 -0.60 5.09 -14.76
CA ALA A 164 -1.52 5.66 -15.76
C ALA A 164 -0.82 5.87 -17.10
N ARG A 165 0.41 6.39 -17.10
CA ARG A 165 1.15 6.64 -18.33
C ARG A 165 1.45 5.37 -19.10
N LEU A 166 1.88 4.30 -18.44
CA LEU A 166 2.04 2.99 -19.09
C LEU A 166 0.70 2.46 -19.64
N ALA A 167 -0.40 2.68 -18.95
CA ALA A 167 -1.72 2.28 -19.43
C ALA A 167 -2.14 3.01 -20.72
N THR A 168 -1.64 4.24 -20.96
CA THR A 168 -1.87 4.95 -22.24
C THR A 168 -1.13 4.31 -23.42
N ALA A 169 -0.01 3.62 -23.17
CA ALA A 169 0.80 2.97 -24.21
C ALA A 169 0.20 1.63 -24.68
N GLY A 170 -0.62 0.98 -23.85
CA GLY A 170 -1.37 -0.21 -24.25
C GLY A 170 -2.17 -0.84 -23.11
N PRO A 171 -3.34 -1.46 -23.41
CA PRO A 171 -4.12 -2.20 -22.42
C PRO A 171 -3.27 -3.28 -21.73
N GLY A 172 -3.23 -3.25 -20.40
CA GLY A 172 -2.50 -4.22 -19.58
C GLY A 172 -1.02 -3.89 -19.31
N GLN A 173 -0.44 -2.87 -19.96
CA GLN A 173 0.94 -2.45 -19.64
C GLN A 173 1.04 -1.70 -18.31
N GLY A 174 -0.03 -1.01 -17.92
CA GLY A 174 -0.09 -0.28 -16.65
C GLY A 174 -0.53 -1.13 -15.46
N ASP A 175 -1.09 -2.33 -15.65
CA ASP A 175 -1.73 -3.10 -14.57
C ASP A 175 -0.85 -4.25 -14.06
N ALA A 176 -0.22 -4.03 -12.92
CA ALA A 176 0.66 -4.99 -12.25
C ALA A 176 -0.02 -5.77 -11.13
N THR A 177 -1.36 -5.82 -11.07
CA THR A 177 -2.09 -6.54 -10.01
C THR A 177 -1.74 -8.03 -9.94
N ALA A 178 -1.50 -8.68 -11.09
CA ALA A 178 -1.07 -10.07 -11.13
C ALA A 178 0.33 -10.28 -10.53
N LEU A 179 1.27 -9.37 -10.78
CA LEU A 179 2.60 -9.38 -10.15
C LEU A 179 2.48 -9.20 -8.64
N TRP A 180 1.63 -8.28 -8.21
CA TRP A 180 1.36 -8.03 -6.80
C TRP A 180 0.79 -9.26 -6.10
N ASP A 181 -0.23 -9.90 -6.68
CA ASP A 181 -0.81 -11.13 -6.13
C ASP A 181 0.20 -12.27 -6.02
N GLN A 182 1.13 -12.40 -6.97
CA GLN A 182 2.21 -13.40 -6.88
C GLN A 182 3.14 -13.13 -5.68
N LEU A 183 3.49 -11.86 -5.41
CA LEU A 183 4.29 -11.49 -4.24
C LEU A 183 3.55 -11.74 -2.94
N LEU A 184 2.29 -11.29 -2.84
CA LEU A 184 1.46 -11.51 -1.65
C LEU A 184 1.31 -13.01 -1.35
N SER A 185 1.11 -13.83 -2.39
CA SER A 185 0.99 -15.29 -2.28
C SER A 185 2.30 -15.97 -1.87
N ALA A 186 3.44 -15.38 -2.23
CA ALA A 186 4.76 -15.81 -1.78
C ALA A 186 5.09 -15.36 -0.34
N GLY A 187 4.13 -14.71 0.35
CA GLY A 187 4.27 -14.29 1.75
C GLY A 187 4.85 -12.89 1.95
N TYR A 188 5.03 -12.12 0.87
CA TYR A 188 5.54 -10.75 0.96
C TYR A 188 4.44 -9.80 1.42
N ARG A 189 4.79 -8.88 2.32
CA ARG A 189 3.90 -7.80 2.77
C ARG A 189 4.23 -6.52 2.02
N VAL A 190 3.72 -6.41 0.81
CA VAL A 190 3.97 -5.27 -0.10
C VAL A 190 2.64 -4.58 -0.38
N TYR A 191 2.62 -3.26 -0.29
CA TYR A 191 1.42 -2.45 -0.52
C TYR A 191 1.25 -2.03 -1.98
N ALA A 192 0.00 -1.83 -2.39
CA ALA A 192 -0.38 -1.35 -3.70
C ALA A 192 -0.38 0.17 -3.76
N PHE A 193 0.37 0.72 -4.70
CA PHE A 193 0.35 2.13 -5.08
C PHE A 193 -0.23 2.28 -6.48
N ALA A 194 -0.74 3.46 -6.79
CA ALA A 194 -1.03 3.86 -8.15
C ALA A 194 -0.60 5.32 -8.34
N GLY A 195 -0.13 5.64 -9.54
CA GLY A 195 0.48 6.92 -9.85
C GLY A 195 0.34 7.28 -11.32
N ASP A 196 0.40 8.58 -11.61
CA ASP A 196 0.21 9.07 -12.96
C ASP A 196 1.44 8.80 -13.85
N ASP A 197 2.65 8.99 -13.29
CA ASP A 197 3.93 9.08 -14.02
C ASP A 197 3.88 10.13 -15.13
N ALA A 198 3.09 11.19 -14.90
CA ALA A 198 2.93 12.28 -15.85
C ALA A 198 4.22 13.10 -15.96
N LEU A 199 4.55 13.55 -17.19
CA LEU A 199 5.70 14.43 -17.44
C LEU A 199 5.30 15.89 -17.65
N SER A 200 4.01 16.20 -17.59
CA SER A 200 3.46 17.50 -17.96
C SER A 200 2.00 17.61 -17.50
N VAL A 201 1.50 18.82 -17.25
CA VAL A 201 0.07 19.06 -16.97
C VAL A 201 -0.82 18.84 -18.19
N ALA A 202 -0.23 18.78 -19.39
CA ALA A 202 -0.88 18.36 -20.63
C ALA A 202 -0.71 16.86 -20.94
N ASP A 203 -0.08 16.08 -20.06
CA ASP A 203 0.07 14.63 -20.24
C ASP A 203 -1.31 13.95 -20.12
N PRO A 204 -1.75 13.12 -21.08
CA PRO A 204 -3.03 12.43 -20.99
C PRO A 204 -3.13 11.45 -19.80
N ALA A 205 -2.02 11.13 -19.13
CA ALA A 205 -2.01 10.31 -17.93
C ALA A 205 -2.31 11.08 -16.63
N ILE A 206 -2.21 12.41 -16.63
CA ILE A 206 -2.32 13.18 -15.38
C ILE A 206 -3.73 13.11 -14.78
N GLY A 207 -3.81 12.85 -13.48
CA GLY A 207 -5.06 12.71 -12.74
C GLY A 207 -5.84 11.43 -13.00
N HIS A 208 -5.20 10.38 -13.51
CA HIS A 208 -5.86 9.12 -13.84
C HIS A 208 -5.47 7.95 -12.92
N ALA A 209 -4.48 8.12 -12.05
CA ALA A 209 -4.13 7.14 -11.03
C ALA A 209 -3.46 7.78 -9.80
N TRP A 210 -3.90 7.42 -8.60
CA TRP A 210 -3.44 8.03 -7.34
C TRP A 210 -3.59 7.08 -6.15
N VAL A 211 -3.23 7.55 -4.96
CA VAL A 211 -3.56 6.89 -3.70
C VAL A 211 -4.54 7.73 -2.88
N GLU A 212 -5.43 7.07 -2.15
CA GLU A 212 -6.28 7.73 -1.15
C GLU A 212 -5.84 7.30 0.24
N VAL A 213 -5.40 8.25 1.06
CA VAL A 213 -4.86 8.00 2.39
C VAL A 213 -5.92 8.29 3.43
N LEU A 214 -6.20 7.32 4.29
CA LEU A 214 -7.06 7.47 5.45
C LEU A 214 -6.23 8.02 6.61
N ALA A 215 -6.37 9.31 6.90
CA ALA A 215 -5.55 10.00 7.90
C ALA A 215 -6.41 10.92 8.79
N PRO A 216 -5.94 11.24 10.01
CA PRO A 216 -6.64 12.18 10.89
C PRO A 216 -6.58 13.64 10.39
N ALA A 217 -5.58 13.97 9.56
CA ALA A 217 -5.40 15.27 8.94
C ALA A 217 -4.56 15.16 7.67
N ALA A 218 -4.67 16.17 6.79
CA ALA A 218 -3.94 16.24 5.52
C ALA A 218 -2.54 16.85 5.67
N ASP A 219 -1.88 16.75 6.82
CA ASP A 219 -0.50 17.22 7.02
C ASP A 219 0.54 16.11 6.73
N PRO A 220 1.82 16.45 6.46
CA PRO A 220 2.83 15.47 6.10
C PRO A 220 3.00 14.31 7.10
N ASP A 221 2.97 14.60 8.40
CA ASP A 221 3.23 13.60 9.44
C ASP A 221 2.07 12.60 9.52
N SER A 222 0.83 13.12 9.50
CA SER A 222 -0.38 12.31 9.47
C SER A 222 -0.44 11.42 8.24
N LEU A 223 -0.17 11.98 7.05
CA LEU A 223 -0.21 11.24 5.78
C LEU A 223 0.87 10.14 5.73
N LEU A 224 2.13 10.46 6.06
CA LEU A 224 3.22 9.48 6.06
C LEU A 224 3.04 8.39 7.12
N SER A 225 2.48 8.75 8.29
CA SER A 225 2.16 7.78 9.34
C SER A 225 1.05 6.81 8.89
N SER A 226 -0.01 7.30 8.25
CA SER A 226 -1.07 6.46 7.70
C SER A 226 -0.57 5.57 6.56
N LEU A 227 0.25 6.11 5.65
CA LEU A 227 0.90 5.32 4.60
C LEU A 227 1.68 4.15 5.20
N ARG A 228 2.56 4.41 6.18
CA ARG A 228 3.37 3.39 6.88
C ARG A 228 2.55 2.25 7.49
N GLN A 229 1.32 2.54 7.91
CA GLN A 229 0.41 1.55 8.51
C GLN A 229 -0.40 0.75 7.46
N GLY A 230 -0.31 1.12 6.18
CA GLY A 230 -1.14 0.57 5.11
C GLY A 230 -2.53 1.18 5.03
N ALA A 231 -2.81 2.27 5.76
CA ALA A 231 -4.12 2.92 5.83
C ALA A 231 -4.40 3.79 4.58
N PHE A 232 -4.38 3.17 3.41
CA PHE A 232 -4.63 3.84 2.14
C PHE A 232 -5.18 2.87 1.08
N THR A 233 -5.61 3.38 -0.07
CA THR A 233 -6.01 2.59 -1.25
C THR A 233 -5.25 3.12 -2.46
N ALA A 234 -5.09 2.28 -3.49
CA ALA A 234 -4.71 2.74 -4.82
C ALA A 234 -6.00 2.93 -5.64
N SER A 235 -6.06 3.93 -6.53
CA SER A 235 -7.27 4.23 -7.30
C SER A 235 -6.98 4.77 -8.69
N THR A 236 -7.92 4.53 -9.61
CA THR A 236 -8.07 5.21 -10.90
C THR A 236 -9.43 5.91 -11.02
N GLY A 237 -10.11 6.13 -9.89
CA GLY A 237 -11.40 6.84 -9.81
C GLY A 237 -12.53 6.13 -9.07
N ALA A 238 -12.38 4.87 -8.66
CA ALA A 238 -13.32 4.28 -7.72
C ALA A 238 -12.91 4.63 -6.27
N GLU A 239 -13.87 4.66 -5.35
CA GLU A 239 -13.64 5.17 -3.99
C GLU A 239 -14.20 4.18 -2.97
N PHE A 240 -13.39 3.84 -1.98
CA PHE A 240 -13.84 3.12 -0.79
C PHE A 240 -14.26 4.13 0.27
N THR A 241 -15.41 3.91 0.89
CA THR A 241 -15.91 4.79 1.95
C THR A 241 -15.58 4.27 3.33
N ALA A 242 -15.57 2.94 3.52
CA ALA A 242 -15.25 2.33 4.80
C ALA A 242 -14.74 0.89 4.66
N PHE A 243 -13.97 0.48 5.66
CA PHE A 243 -13.59 -0.91 5.90
C PHE A 243 -13.80 -1.25 7.37
N SER A 244 -14.27 -2.47 7.65
CA SER A 244 -14.34 -2.99 9.01
C SER A 244 -13.97 -4.46 9.07
N VAL A 245 -13.49 -4.89 10.23
CA VAL A 245 -13.17 -6.28 10.52
C VAL A 245 -13.82 -6.66 11.84
N GLU A 246 -14.74 -7.62 11.77
CA GLU A 246 -15.43 -8.20 12.93
C GLU A 246 -15.09 -9.68 13.05
N GLY A 247 -14.18 -10.01 13.97
CA GLY A 247 -13.65 -11.36 14.14
C GLY A 247 -12.90 -11.83 12.88
N ARG A 248 -13.58 -12.64 12.06
CA ARG A 248 -13.05 -13.20 10.79
C ARG A 248 -13.74 -12.62 9.55
N THR A 249 -14.61 -11.64 9.73
CA THR A 249 -15.39 -11.06 8.63
C THR A 249 -14.81 -9.71 8.26
N ILE A 250 -14.36 -9.59 7.02
CA ILE A 250 -13.96 -8.31 6.40
C ILE A 250 -15.19 -7.73 5.72
N THR A 251 -15.51 -6.47 5.98
CA THR A 251 -16.56 -5.72 5.29
C THR A 251 -15.93 -4.51 4.60
N ALA A 252 -16.32 -4.27 3.35
CA ALA A 252 -15.92 -3.11 2.57
C ALA A 252 -17.16 -2.38 2.06
N GLU A 253 -17.05 -1.05 2.03
CA GLU A 253 -18.03 -0.13 1.48
C GLU A 253 -17.36 0.78 0.46
N ALA A 254 -18.07 1.08 -0.62
CA ALA A 254 -17.61 1.94 -1.71
C ALA A 254 -18.69 2.92 -2.16
N ALA A 255 -18.29 3.92 -2.94
CA ALA A 255 -19.20 4.91 -3.51
C ALA A 255 -20.27 4.27 -4.43
N GLU A 256 -21.38 4.98 -4.63
CA GLU A 256 -22.47 4.54 -5.51
C GLU A 256 -21.99 4.22 -6.93
N GLY A 257 -22.68 3.28 -7.61
CA GLY A 257 -22.27 2.83 -8.94
C GLY A 257 -21.01 1.96 -8.94
N THR A 258 -20.72 1.27 -7.82
CA THR A 258 -19.54 0.43 -7.65
C THR A 258 -19.92 -1.02 -7.30
N SER A 259 -19.19 -1.96 -7.89
CA SER A 259 -19.21 -3.39 -7.55
C SER A 259 -17.94 -3.77 -6.79
N LEU A 260 -18.03 -4.81 -5.95
CA LEU A 260 -16.94 -5.22 -5.06
C LEU A 260 -16.50 -6.66 -5.34
N ARG A 261 -15.19 -6.89 -5.32
CA ARG A 261 -14.55 -8.20 -5.49
C ARG A 261 -13.55 -8.45 -4.37
N PHE A 262 -13.72 -9.57 -3.67
CA PHE A 262 -12.75 -10.08 -2.70
C PHE A 262 -11.81 -11.05 -3.40
N ILE A 263 -10.51 -10.82 -3.26
CA ILE A 263 -9.45 -11.55 -3.95
C ILE A 263 -8.46 -12.06 -2.90
N GLY A 264 -7.99 -13.29 -3.05
CA GLY A 264 -7.00 -13.89 -2.15
C GLY A 264 -5.91 -14.63 -2.90
N HIS A 265 -5.25 -15.59 -2.22
CA HIS A 265 -4.10 -16.35 -2.73
C HIS A 265 -4.14 -16.66 -4.25
N GLY A 266 -3.09 -16.23 -4.94
CA GLY A 266 -2.90 -16.38 -6.38
C GLY A 266 -3.73 -15.43 -7.24
N GLY A 267 -4.29 -14.36 -6.66
CA GLY A 267 -5.23 -13.48 -7.35
C GLY A 267 -6.61 -14.12 -7.57
N ARG A 268 -6.94 -15.15 -6.78
CA ARG A 268 -8.18 -15.90 -6.92
C ARG A 268 -9.37 -15.07 -6.45
N LEU A 269 -10.41 -14.99 -7.29
CA LEU A 269 -11.70 -14.41 -6.90
C LEU A 269 -12.36 -15.28 -5.82
N LEU A 270 -12.59 -14.70 -4.65
CA LEU A 270 -13.24 -15.33 -3.51
C LEU A 270 -14.74 -15.03 -3.47
N LYS A 271 -15.10 -13.77 -3.79
CA LYS A 271 -16.48 -13.29 -3.85
C LYS A 271 -16.58 -12.08 -4.77
N ALA A 272 -17.66 -11.97 -5.54
CA ALA A 272 -18.00 -10.76 -6.29
C ALA A 272 -19.46 -10.38 -5.98
N VAL A 273 -19.73 -9.09 -5.84
CA VAL A 273 -21.08 -8.55 -5.67
C VAL A 273 -21.29 -7.30 -6.50
N SER A 274 -22.49 -7.12 -7.04
CA SER A 274 -22.94 -5.87 -7.66
C SER A 274 -23.66 -5.02 -6.61
N SER A 275 -22.93 -4.62 -5.58
CA SER A 275 -23.42 -3.79 -4.47
C SER A 275 -22.26 -2.98 -3.90
N THR A 276 -22.58 -1.80 -3.37
CA THR A 276 -21.64 -0.87 -2.73
C THR A 276 -21.14 -1.37 -1.38
N THR A 277 -21.79 -2.37 -0.78
CA THR A 277 -21.37 -2.98 0.48
C THR A 277 -21.30 -4.49 0.34
N ALA A 278 -20.21 -5.09 0.81
CA ALA A 278 -20.14 -6.53 0.98
C ALA A 278 -19.17 -6.97 2.07
N SER A 279 -19.43 -8.18 2.55
CA SER A 279 -18.58 -8.85 3.53
C SER A 279 -18.09 -10.20 3.03
N TYR A 280 -16.90 -10.59 3.48
CA TYR A 280 -16.30 -11.91 3.27
C TYR A 280 -15.75 -12.45 4.60
N ARG A 281 -16.12 -13.69 4.93
CA ARG A 281 -15.61 -14.39 6.11
C ARG A 281 -14.43 -15.27 5.72
N VAL A 282 -13.27 -15.02 6.33
CA VAL A 282 -12.04 -15.76 6.04
C VAL A 282 -12.03 -17.14 6.69
N ASN A 283 -11.42 -18.09 5.99
CA ASN A 283 -11.24 -19.48 6.40
C ASN A 283 -9.89 -19.70 7.11
N GLY A 284 -8.87 -18.90 6.76
CA GLY A 284 -7.53 -18.93 7.35
C GLY A 284 -6.47 -19.56 6.45
N ASP A 285 -6.83 -20.01 5.25
CA ASP A 285 -5.93 -20.57 4.23
C ASP A 285 -5.66 -19.57 3.09
N GLU A 286 -6.27 -18.38 3.11
CA GLU A 286 -6.12 -17.38 2.04
C GLU A 286 -4.77 -16.67 2.07
N GLY A 287 -4.09 -16.63 3.22
CA GLY A 287 -2.87 -15.86 3.47
C GLY A 287 -3.11 -14.34 3.54
N TYR A 288 -3.82 -13.81 2.55
CA TYR A 288 -4.33 -12.44 2.51
C TYR A 288 -5.71 -12.40 1.83
N VAL A 289 -6.46 -11.34 2.11
CA VAL A 289 -7.62 -10.93 1.31
C VAL A 289 -7.44 -9.46 0.95
N ARG A 290 -7.67 -9.10 -0.31
CA ARG A 290 -7.77 -7.70 -0.75
C ARG A 290 -9.11 -7.47 -1.43
N VAL A 291 -9.57 -6.23 -1.43
CA VAL A 291 -10.82 -5.82 -2.06
C VAL A 291 -10.50 -4.95 -3.27
N GLU A 292 -11.14 -5.27 -4.39
CA GLU A 292 -11.17 -4.44 -5.58
C GLU A 292 -12.58 -3.85 -5.74
N ALA A 293 -12.64 -2.53 -5.83
CA ALA A 293 -13.84 -1.78 -6.21
C ALA A 293 -13.78 -1.47 -7.70
N ILE A 294 -14.90 -1.65 -8.41
CA ILE A 294 -15.02 -1.37 -9.84
C ILE A 294 -16.26 -0.50 -10.04
N ARG A 295 -16.06 0.74 -10.46
CA ARG A 295 -17.11 1.68 -10.83
C ARG A 295 -17.69 1.32 -12.21
N ASP A 296 -18.92 1.71 -12.48
CA ASP A 296 -19.65 1.38 -13.73
C ASP A 296 -18.92 1.82 -15.03
N ASP A 297 -18.06 2.84 -14.95
CA ASP A 297 -17.24 3.32 -16.07
C ASP A 297 -15.90 2.57 -16.23
N GLY A 298 -15.64 1.59 -15.38
CA GLY A 298 -14.42 0.78 -15.38
C GLY A 298 -13.29 1.34 -14.52
N ALA A 299 -13.46 2.48 -13.84
CA ALA A 299 -12.50 2.95 -12.86
C ALA A 299 -12.39 1.96 -11.69
N ARG A 300 -11.19 1.79 -11.15
CA ARG A 300 -10.91 0.79 -10.12
C ARG A 300 -10.28 1.40 -8.88
N ALA A 301 -10.43 0.72 -7.76
CA ALA A 301 -9.64 0.95 -6.57
C ALA A 301 -9.27 -0.36 -5.89
N TRP A 302 -8.11 -0.39 -5.26
CA TRP A 302 -7.55 -1.54 -4.59
C TRP A 302 -7.29 -1.21 -3.13
N SER A 303 -7.90 -1.97 -2.22
CA SER A 303 -7.54 -1.94 -0.81
C SER A 303 -6.13 -2.50 -0.63
N GLN A 304 -5.45 -2.09 0.44
CA GLN A 304 -4.32 -2.86 0.95
C GLN A 304 -4.78 -4.24 1.44
N PRO A 305 -3.86 -5.23 1.50
CA PRO A 305 -4.22 -6.58 1.89
C PRO A 305 -4.54 -6.66 3.39
N PHE A 306 -5.64 -7.31 3.71
CA PHE A 306 -5.94 -7.81 5.04
C PHE A 306 -5.15 -9.10 5.23
N PHE A 307 -4.02 -9.01 5.92
CA PHE A 307 -3.15 -10.17 6.16
C PHE A 307 -3.72 -11.07 7.24
N LEU A 308 -3.62 -12.39 7.02
CA LEU A 308 -4.10 -13.40 7.95
C LEU A 308 -2.93 -13.98 8.75
N SER A 309 -3.09 -14.09 10.07
CA SER A 309 -2.08 -14.72 10.93
C SER A 309 -2.72 -15.56 12.03
N TRP A 310 -2.12 -16.72 12.31
CA TRP A 310 -2.50 -17.55 13.45
C TRP A 310 -1.69 -17.11 14.67
N ARG A 311 -2.36 -16.62 15.72
CA ARG A 311 -1.74 -16.12 16.96
C ARG A 311 -2.19 -16.91 18.17
#